data_AF-A0A927CAZ5-F1
#
_entry.id   AF-A0A927CAZ5-F1
#
_cell.length_a   1.000
_cell.length_b   1.000
_cell.length_c   1.000
_cell.angle_alpha   90.00
_cell.angle_beta   90.00
_cell.angle_gamma   90.00
#
_symmetry.space_group_name_H-M   'P 1'
#
loop_
_entity.id
_entity.type
_entity.pdbx_description
1 polymer ?
#
loop_
_entity_poly.entity_id
_entity_poly.type
_entity_poly.pdbx_seq_one_letter_code
_entity_poly.pdbx_strand_id
1 'polypeptide(L)'
;MLRLGQKVCIVADSFEQNLSIGDYGYIIAYDRNADNAFDYVVRIPKMNKHVFVPAADIELEETLLQQEADRIEREALIDYALATKNELLFRRIMNGDAAEDTAADNKEVQSQQDFIRQINLKAWI
;
A
#
# COMPACT_ATOMS: atom_id res chain seq x y z
N MET A 1 -4.03 -17.74 5.24
CA MET A 1 -4.43 -19.01 4.58
C MET A 1 -5.83 -18.84 4.04
N LEU A 2 -6.01 -19.15 2.76
CA LEU A 2 -7.29 -19.03 2.05
C LEU A 2 -8.23 -20.18 2.42
N ARG A 3 -9.55 -20.01 2.31
CA ARG A 3 -10.57 -21.00 2.74
C ARG A 3 -11.02 -21.92 1.58
N LEU A 4 -11.47 -23.13 1.90
CA LEU A 4 -12.08 -24.04 0.92
C LEU A 4 -13.36 -23.41 0.37
N GLY A 5 -13.58 -23.57 -0.93
CA GLY A 5 -14.70 -22.98 -1.66
C GLY A 5 -14.57 -21.47 -1.91
N GLN A 6 -13.48 -20.83 -1.47
CA GLN A 6 -13.28 -19.41 -1.69
C GLN A 6 -12.96 -19.12 -3.15
N LYS A 7 -13.58 -18.04 -3.68
CA LYS A 7 -13.30 -17.51 -5.01
C LYS A 7 -11.97 -16.78 -4.98
N VAL A 8 -11.09 -17.13 -5.92
CA VAL A 8 -9.76 -16.53 -6.09
C VAL A 8 -9.57 -16.12 -7.55
N CYS A 9 -8.66 -15.18 -7.78
CA CYS A 9 -8.20 -14.77 -9.09
C CYS A 9 -6.76 -15.27 -9.29
N ILE A 10 -6.45 -15.71 -10.51
CA ILE A 10 -5.09 -16.11 -10.89
C ILE A 10 -4.30 -14.85 -11.24
N VAL A 11 -3.22 -14.59 -10.51
CA VAL A 11 -2.38 -13.40 -10.71
C VAL A 11 -1.09 -13.69 -11.47
N ALA A 12 -0.58 -14.92 -11.40
CA ALA A 12 0.65 -15.33 -12.07
C ALA A 12 0.61 -16.81 -12.46
N ASP A 13 1.57 -17.22 -13.29
CA ASP A 13 1.80 -18.62 -13.68
C ASP A 13 3.28 -18.95 -13.47
N SER A 14 3.70 -19.08 -12.20
CA SER A 14 5.12 -19.26 -11.86
C SER A 14 5.68 -20.61 -12.32
N PHE A 15 4.81 -21.58 -12.57
CA PHE A 15 5.17 -22.95 -12.96
C PHE A 15 4.83 -23.27 -14.42
N GLU A 16 4.46 -22.27 -15.22
CA GLU A 16 4.13 -22.40 -16.65
C GLU A 16 3.11 -23.53 -16.93
N GLN A 17 2.08 -23.64 -16.08
CA GLN A 17 1.01 -24.63 -16.22
C GLN A 17 -0.02 -24.23 -17.28
N ASN A 18 0.23 -23.12 -17.99
CA ASN A 18 -0.66 -22.50 -18.96
C ASN A 18 -1.95 -22.01 -18.28
N LEU A 19 -1.75 -21.31 -17.17
CA LEU A 19 -2.84 -20.71 -16.41
C LEU A 19 -3.27 -19.40 -17.09
N SER A 20 -4.58 -19.23 -17.27
CA SER A 20 -5.13 -17.98 -17.75
C SER A 20 -5.11 -16.92 -16.64
N ILE A 21 -4.15 -16.00 -16.70
CA ILE A 21 -4.05 -14.88 -15.76
C ILE A 21 -5.32 -14.02 -15.84
N GLY A 22 -5.86 -13.63 -14.68
CA GLY A 22 -7.10 -12.87 -14.54
C GLY A 22 -8.37 -13.72 -14.52
N ASP A 23 -8.28 -15.04 -14.77
CA ASP A 23 -9.43 -15.91 -14.63
C ASP A 23 -9.71 -16.26 -13.16
N TYR A 24 -10.99 -16.57 -12.90
CA TYR A 24 -11.44 -17.00 -11.58
C TYR A 24 -11.25 -18.50 -11.36
N GLY A 25 -10.91 -18.83 -10.12
CA GLY A 25 -10.84 -20.19 -9.63
C GLY A 25 -11.52 -20.34 -8.27
N TYR A 26 -11.76 -21.59 -7.89
CA TYR A 26 -12.26 -21.95 -6.56
C TYR A 26 -11.29 -22.92 -5.90
N ILE A 27 -10.93 -22.66 -4.65
CA ILE A 27 -10.07 -23.55 -3.87
C ILE A 27 -10.88 -24.80 -3.49
N ILE A 28 -10.38 -25.98 -3.86
CA ILE A 28 -11.07 -27.25 -3.60
C ILE A 28 -10.31 -28.16 -2.63
N ALA A 29 -9.00 -27.96 -2.47
CA ALA A 29 -8.17 -28.69 -1.52
C ALA A 29 -6.91 -27.89 -1.16
N TYR A 30 -6.28 -28.30 -0.08
CA TYR A 30 -4.94 -27.84 0.32
C TYR A 30 -3.98 -29.01 0.23
N ASP A 31 -2.77 -28.72 -0.23
CA ASP A 31 -1.67 -29.64 0.04
C ASP A 31 -1.12 -29.36 1.45
N ARG A 32 -0.77 -30.43 2.18
CA ARG A 32 -0.15 -30.35 3.51
C ARG A 32 1.31 -30.80 3.49
N ASN A 33 1.81 -31.20 2.33
CA ASN A 33 3.19 -31.62 2.20
C ASN A 33 4.11 -30.41 2.21
N ALA A 34 4.93 -30.29 3.26
CA ALA A 34 5.87 -29.18 3.42
C ALA A 34 6.98 -29.18 2.35
N ASP A 35 7.23 -30.32 1.70
CA ASP A 35 8.20 -30.45 0.62
C ASP A 35 7.61 -30.06 -0.76
N ASN A 36 6.30 -29.80 -0.84
CA ASN A 36 5.67 -29.42 -2.09
C ASN A 36 5.68 -27.89 -2.27
N ALA A 37 5.96 -27.43 -3.49
CA ALA A 37 5.92 -26.02 -3.84
C ALA A 37 4.50 -25.49 -4.09
N PHE A 38 3.49 -26.37 -4.05
CA PHE A 38 2.08 -26.02 -4.26
C PHE A 38 1.31 -26.05 -2.94
N ASP A 39 0.57 -24.99 -2.66
CA ASP A 39 -0.21 -24.84 -1.44
C ASP A 39 -1.68 -25.25 -1.63
N TYR A 40 -2.25 -24.96 -2.82
CA TYR A 40 -3.68 -25.06 -3.08
C TYR A 40 -3.96 -25.87 -4.34
N VAL A 41 -5.08 -26.60 -4.33
CA VAL A 41 -5.68 -27.15 -5.53
C VAL A 41 -6.85 -26.25 -5.91
N VAL A 42 -6.77 -25.65 -7.10
CA VAL A 42 -7.76 -24.70 -7.60
C VAL A 42 -8.47 -25.29 -8.81
N ARG A 43 -9.80 -25.16 -8.80
CA ARG A 43 -10.66 -25.51 -9.92
C ARG A 43 -10.92 -24.25 -10.75
N ILE A 44 -10.53 -24.26 -12.02
CA ILE A 44 -10.72 -23.14 -12.96
C ILE A 44 -11.90 -23.45 -13.88
N PRO A 45 -13.12 -22.90 -13.65
CA PRO A 45 -14.33 -23.27 -14.40
C PRO A 45 -14.14 -23.20 -15.91
N LYS A 46 -13.52 -22.11 -16.40
CA LYS A 46 -13.31 -21.82 -17.82
C LYS A 46 -12.48 -22.87 -18.55
N MET A 47 -11.47 -23.45 -17.89
CA MET A 47 -10.61 -24.49 -18.46
C MET A 47 -11.12 -25.91 -18.19
N ASN A 48 -12.17 -26.05 -17.37
CA ASN A 48 -12.67 -27.33 -16.89
C ASN A 48 -11.59 -28.23 -16.21
N LYS A 49 -10.57 -27.63 -15.58
CA LYS A 49 -9.40 -28.34 -15.01
C LYS A 49 -9.15 -28.02 -13.54
N HIS A 50 -8.52 -28.96 -12.86
CA HIS A 50 -7.93 -28.80 -11.54
C HIS A 50 -6.43 -28.57 -11.69
N VAL A 51 -5.89 -27.57 -11.03
CA VAL A 51 -4.48 -27.21 -11.08
C VAL A 51 -3.94 -27.04 -9.67
N PHE A 52 -2.66 -27.38 -9.49
CA PHE A 52 -1.94 -27.15 -8.25
C PHE A 52 -1.27 -25.79 -8.38
N VAL A 53 -1.50 -24.89 -7.43
CA VAL A 53 -0.99 -23.52 -7.51
C VAL A 53 -0.35 -23.12 -6.18
N PRO A 54 0.79 -22.42 -6.22
CA PRO A 54 1.35 -21.82 -5.02
C PRO A 54 0.48 -20.66 -4.53
N ALA A 55 0.60 -20.30 -3.26
CA ALA A 55 -0.09 -19.15 -2.68
C ALA A 55 0.24 -17.83 -3.38
N ALA A 56 1.42 -17.72 -4.00
CA ALA A 56 1.87 -16.52 -4.70
C ALA A 56 1.16 -16.29 -6.04
N ASP A 57 0.61 -17.33 -6.67
CA ASP A 57 0.00 -17.26 -7.99
C ASP A 57 -1.52 -16.98 -7.92
N ILE A 58 -2.09 -16.94 -6.72
CA ILE A 58 -3.52 -16.68 -6.49
C ILE A 58 -3.74 -15.60 -5.45
N GLU A 59 -4.76 -14.79 -5.67
CA GLU A 59 -5.18 -13.75 -4.72
C GLU A 59 -6.69 -13.67 -4.61
N LEU A 60 -7.16 -13.02 -3.54
CA LEU A 60 -8.58 -12.70 -3.39
C LEU A 60 -8.94 -11.50 -4.27
N GLU A 61 -10.09 -11.59 -4.92
CA GLU A 61 -10.63 -10.48 -5.72
C GLU A 61 -10.79 -9.21 -4.87
N GLU A 62 -11.24 -9.34 -3.62
CA GLU A 62 -11.37 -8.22 -2.68
C GLU A 62 -10.02 -7.54 -2.40
N THR A 63 -8.96 -8.33 -2.22
CA THR A 63 -7.61 -7.80 -2.00
C THR A 63 -7.12 -7.04 -3.23
N LEU A 64 -7.32 -7.59 -4.43
CA LEU A 64 -6.93 -6.94 -5.68
C LEU A 64 -7.68 -5.63 -5.89
N LEU A 65 -8.98 -5.60 -5.62
CA LEU A 65 -9.79 -4.38 -5.71
C LEU A 65 -9.35 -3.33 -4.70
N GLN A 66 -8.99 -3.73 -3.47
CA GLN A 66 -8.50 -2.80 -2.46
C GLN A 66 -7.17 -2.18 -2.88
N GLN A 67 -6.22 -3.00 -3.36
CA GLN A 67 -4.93 -2.50 -3.85
C GLN A 67 -5.09 -1.53 -5.03
N GLU A 68 -6.02 -1.82 -5.93
CA GLU A 68 -6.35 -0.95 -7.05
C GLU A 68 -6.95 0.37 -6.56
N ALA A 69 -7.91 0.31 -5.64
CA ALA A 69 -8.53 1.49 -5.05
C ALA A 69 -7.49 2.37 -4.33
N ASP A 70 -6.61 1.78 -3.53
CA ASP A 70 -5.55 2.48 -2.79
C ASP A 70 -4.54 3.15 -3.74
N ARG A 71 -4.29 2.54 -4.91
CA ARG A 71 -3.43 3.12 -5.94
C ARG A 71 -4.09 4.32 -6.59
N ILE A 72 -5.33 4.16 -7.06
CA ILE A 72 -6.10 5.23 -7.70
C ILE A 72 -6.32 6.39 -6.74
N GLU A 73 -6.62 6.12 -5.47
CA GLU A 73 -6.76 7.14 -4.43
C GLU A 73 -5.47 7.95 -4.29
N ARG A 74 -4.31 7.29 -4.19
CA ARG A 74 -3.02 7.98 -4.09
C ARG A 74 -2.73 8.83 -5.32
N GLU A 75 -2.95 8.31 -6.52
CA GLU A 75 -2.77 9.05 -7.77
C GLU A 75 -3.67 10.30 -7.81
N ALA A 76 -4.95 10.14 -7.49
CA ALA A 76 -5.92 11.25 -7.47
C ALA A 76 -5.55 12.33 -6.44
N LEU A 77 -5.08 11.91 -5.25
CA LEU A 77 -4.64 12.84 -4.22
C LEU A 77 -3.35 13.58 -4.60
N ILE A 78 -2.41 12.91 -5.29
CA ILE A 78 -1.20 13.54 -5.83
C ILE A 78 -1.58 14.60 -6.88
N ASP A 79 -2.46 14.25 -7.82
CA ASP A 79 -2.92 15.17 -8.86
C ASP A 79 -3.61 16.39 -8.26
N TYR A 80 -4.47 16.18 -7.26
CA TYR A 80 -5.10 17.25 -6.51
C TYR A 80 -4.08 18.15 -5.79
N ALA A 81 -3.08 17.55 -5.14
CA ALA A 81 -2.04 18.30 -4.44
C ALA A 81 -1.21 19.15 -5.41
N LEU A 82 -0.88 18.63 -6.60
CA LEU A 82 -0.17 19.37 -7.64
C LEU A 82 -1.03 20.51 -8.22
N ALA A 83 -2.31 20.24 -8.52
CA ALA A 83 -3.24 21.24 -9.04
C ALA A 83 -3.47 22.40 -8.07
N THR A 84 -3.54 22.11 -6.77
CA THR A 84 -3.73 23.10 -5.69
C THR A 84 -2.43 23.67 -5.14
N LYS A 85 -1.27 23.19 -5.61
CA LYS A 85 0.06 23.49 -5.07
C LYS A 85 0.17 23.23 -3.55
N ASN A 86 -0.55 22.23 -3.05
CA ASN A 86 -0.53 21.83 -1.66
C ASN A 86 0.68 20.91 -1.38
N GLU A 87 1.82 21.53 -1.06
CA GLU A 87 3.08 20.81 -0.81
C GLU A 87 3.01 19.87 0.40
N LEU A 88 2.23 20.20 1.43
CA LEU A 88 2.10 19.36 2.63
C LEU A 88 1.40 18.05 2.30
N LEU A 89 0.30 18.12 1.56
CA LEU A 89 -0.45 16.94 1.12
C LEU A 89 0.41 16.05 0.21
N PHE A 90 1.11 16.65 -0.76
CA PHE A 90 2.01 15.93 -1.67
C PHE A 90 3.10 15.17 -0.90
N ARG A 91 3.79 15.84 0.03
CA ARG A 91 4.85 15.21 0.84
C ARG A 91 4.32 14.09 1.73
N ARG A 92 3.12 14.26 2.30
CA ARG A 92 2.48 13.24 3.13
C ARG A 92 2.16 11.97 2.33
N ILE A 93 1.59 12.11 1.13
CA ILE A 93 1.24 10.96 0.29
C ILE A 93 2.49 10.24 -0.22
N MET A 94 3.54 10.99 -0.59
CA MET A 94 4.80 10.42 -1.07
C MET A 94 5.60 9.69 0.02
N ASN A 95 5.64 10.24 1.24
CA ASN A 95 6.42 9.67 2.35
C ASN A 95 5.61 8.66 3.19
N GLY A 96 4.30 8.54 2.93
CA GLY A 96 3.37 7.77 3.76
C GLY A 96 3.03 8.46 5.08
N ASP A 97 2.03 7.93 5.81
CA ASP A 97 1.60 8.43 7.12
C ASP A 97 2.68 8.35 8.23
N ALA A 98 3.90 7.91 7.90
CA ALA A 98 5.06 7.92 8.80
C ALA A 98 5.64 9.33 9.05
N ALA A 99 5.11 10.38 8.41
CA ALA A 99 5.41 11.76 8.76
C ALA A 99 4.57 12.20 9.97
N GLU A 100 4.86 11.65 11.14
CA GLU A 100 4.52 12.29 12.41
C GLU A 100 5.19 13.69 12.43
N ASP A 101 4.36 14.73 12.39
CA ASP A 101 4.51 16.00 13.10
C ASP A 101 5.92 16.54 13.37
N THR A 102 6.77 16.69 12.34
CA THR A 102 7.77 17.76 12.34
C THR A 102 7.19 19.06 11.76
N ALA A 103 5.98 19.41 12.19
CA ALA A 103 5.56 20.80 12.31
C ALA A 103 5.91 21.28 13.74
N ALA A 104 7.18 21.09 14.14
CA ALA A 104 7.74 21.91 15.19
C ALA A 104 7.94 23.30 14.59
N ASP A 105 6.94 24.11 14.85
CA ASP A 105 6.91 25.56 14.82
C ASP A 105 8.26 26.13 15.28
N ASN A 106 9.22 26.30 14.37
CA ASN A 106 10.45 27.04 14.62
C ASN A 106 10.31 28.45 14.07
N LYS A 107 9.15 29.07 14.34
CA LYS A 107 9.10 30.51 14.56
C LYS A 107 9.74 30.76 15.92
N GLU A 108 11.06 30.86 15.94
CA GLU A 108 11.75 31.61 16.98
C GLU A 108 11.26 33.07 16.91
N VAL A 109 10.08 33.34 17.45
CA VAL A 109 9.69 34.69 17.84
C VAL A 109 10.47 34.95 19.11
N GLN A 110 11.68 35.46 18.93
CA GLN A 110 12.51 36.04 19.98
C GLN A 110 11.62 36.95 20.85
N SER A 111 11.54 36.66 22.14
CA SER A 111 10.72 37.46 23.04
C SER A 111 11.27 38.90 23.08
N GLN A 112 10.40 39.92 23.16
CA GLN A 112 10.83 41.32 23.28
C GLN A 112 11.85 41.53 24.42
N GLN A 113 11.78 40.71 25.47
CA GLN A 113 12.71 40.75 26.60
C GLN A 113 14.13 40.31 26.21
N ASP A 114 14.28 39.37 25.28
CA ASP A 114 15.59 38.91 24.80
C ASP A 114 16.20 39.91 23.80
N PHE A 115 15.37 40.57 22.98
CA PHE A 115 15.81 41.68 22.12
C PHE A 115 16.37 42.86 22.93
N ILE A 116 15.70 43.24 24.04
CA ILE A 116 16.14 44.34 24.91
C ILE A 116 17.48 44.04 25.59
N ARG A 117 17.76 42.79 25.94
CA ARG A 117 19.06 42.39 26.52
C ARG A 117 20.23 42.46 25.54
N GLN A 118 19.96 42.25 24.25
CA GLN A 118 20.99 42.21 23.22
C GLN A 118 21.48 43.63 22.84
N ILE A 119 20.64 44.64 23.05
CA ILE A 119 20.96 46.05 22.77
C ILE A 119 21.43 46.69 24.08
N ASN A 120 22.73 46.60 24.35
CA ASN A 120 23.38 47.19 25.52
C ASN A 120 23.45 48.73 25.40
N LEU A 121 22.30 49.40 25.36
CA LEU A 121 22.18 50.86 25.36
C LEU A 121 22.38 51.35 26.81
N LYS A 122 23.64 51.61 27.16
CA LYS A 122 23.97 52.47 28.31
C LYS A 122 23.43 53.87 28.05
N ALA A 123 22.21 54.13 28.48
CA ALA A 123 21.77 55.50 28.74
C ALA A 123 22.44 55.94 30.06
N TRP A 124 23.39 56.87 29.95
CA TRP A 124 23.84 57.68 31.08
C TRP A 124 22.77 58.74 31.38
N ILE A 125 22.30 58.78 32.64
CA ILE A 125 21.88 60.00 33.33
C ILE A 125 22.67 60.04 34.63
#